data_AF-A0A2W6YKM8-F1
#
_entry.id   AF-A0A2W6YKM8-F1
#
_cell.length_a   1.000
_cell.length_b   1.000
_cell.length_c   1.000
_cell.angle_alpha   90.00
_cell.angle_beta   90.00
_cell.angle_gamma   90.00
#
_symmetry.space_group_name_H-M   'P 1'
#
loop_
_entity.id
_entity.type
_entity.pdbx_description
1 polymer ?
#
loop_
_entity_poly.entity_id
_entity_poly.type
_entity_poly.pdbx_seq_one_letter_code
_entity_poly.pdbx_strand_id
1 'polypeptide(L)'
;MKFQHKFLDEIPGELENGILYISISYKVTLHLCACGCKNKVVARLSPKDWKLIFDGEGASLFPSIGNWNFNCKSHYWIRNGSVINIPNGPLKKKKRKKYFFFF
;
A
#
# COMPACT_ATOMS: atom_id res chain seq x y z
N MET A 1 9.04 -7.46 -0.39
CA MET A 1 8.93 -6.84 0.95
C MET A 1 7.53 -7.08 1.48
N LYS A 2 7.37 -7.36 2.78
CA LYS A 2 6.07 -7.51 3.45
C LYS A 2 6.03 -6.56 4.64
N PHE A 3 4.99 -5.74 4.69
CA PHE A 3 4.66 -4.90 5.84
C PHE A 3 3.98 -5.74 6.92
N GLN A 4 4.44 -5.58 8.16
CA GLN A 4 3.61 -5.86 9.33
C GLN A 4 2.65 -4.70 9.54
N HIS A 5 1.51 -4.93 10.19
CA HIS A 5 0.56 -3.87 10.53
C HIS A 5 0.61 -3.59 12.03
N LYS A 6 0.46 -2.33 12.43
CA LYS A 6 0.29 -1.93 13.83
C LYS A 6 -0.86 -0.92 13.91
N PHE A 7 -1.87 -1.24 14.70
CA PHE A 7 -2.90 -0.26 15.03
C PHE A 7 -2.37 0.69 16.10
N LEU A 8 -2.73 1.96 15.96
CA LEU A 8 -2.27 3.05 16.80
C LEU A 8 -3.45 3.86 17.31
N ASP A 9 -3.45 4.06 18.62
CA ASP A 9 -4.29 5.04 19.28
C ASP A 9 -3.66 6.44 19.21
N GLU A 10 -2.31 6.50 19.26
CA GLU A 10 -1.51 7.73 19.17
C GLU A 10 -0.44 7.62 18.07
N ILE A 11 -0.15 8.74 17.38
CA ILE A 11 0.83 8.77 16.30
C ILE A 11 2.25 8.77 16.90
N PRO A 12 3.11 7.78 16.60
CA PRO A 12 4.46 7.73 17.11
C PRO A 12 5.31 8.86 16.52
N GLY A 13 6.29 9.33 17.29
CA GLY A 13 7.26 10.33 16.83
C GLY A 13 8.11 9.85 15.66
N GLU A 14 8.48 8.57 15.66
CA GLU A 14 9.30 7.95 14.62
C GLU A 14 8.61 6.73 14.00
N LEU A 15 8.83 6.51 12.70
CA LEU A 15 8.30 5.38 11.95
C LEU A 15 9.39 4.36 11.67
N GLU A 16 9.10 3.10 11.95
CA GLU A 16 9.98 1.97 11.62
C GLU A 16 9.78 1.51 10.18
N ASN A 17 10.86 0.99 9.57
CA ASN A 17 10.79 0.39 8.24
C ASN A 17 10.05 -0.94 8.29
N GLY A 18 9.26 -1.25 7.25
CA GLY A 18 8.55 -2.53 7.21
C GLY A 18 7.30 -2.60 8.10
N ILE A 19 6.83 -1.47 8.63
CA ILE A 19 5.56 -1.38 9.37
C ILE A 19 4.58 -0.44 8.68
N LEU A 20 3.36 -0.92 8.47
CA LEU A 20 2.18 -0.14 8.12
C LEU A 20 1.42 0.20 9.40
N TYR A 21 1.59 1.43 9.84
CA TYR A 21 0.86 1.97 10.97
C TYR A 21 -0.54 2.41 10.54
N ILE A 22 -1.54 2.09 11.35
CA ILE A 22 -2.94 2.35 11.06
C ILE A 22 -3.55 3.06 12.25
N SER A 23 -4.02 4.29 12.07
CA SER A 23 -4.82 4.96 13.09
C SER A 23 -6.25 5.18 12.58
N ILE A 24 -7.19 4.53 13.26
CA ILE A 24 -8.62 4.70 12.99
C ILE A 24 -9.09 6.06 13.49
N SER A 25 -8.66 6.47 14.69
CA SER A 25 -9.00 7.76 15.30
C SER A 25 -8.61 8.95 14.41
N TYR A 26 -7.40 8.91 13.84
CA TYR A 26 -6.92 9.94 12.92
C TYR A 26 -7.26 9.67 11.45
N LYS A 27 -7.89 8.54 11.13
CA LYS A 27 -8.28 8.13 9.77
C LYS A 27 -7.11 8.18 8.79
N VAL A 28 -5.95 7.64 9.19
CA VAL A 28 -4.74 7.62 8.36
C VAL A 28 -4.01 6.29 8.48
N THR A 29 -3.26 5.96 7.43
CA THR A 29 -2.17 5.00 7.52
C THR A 29 -0.83 5.68 7.25
N LEU A 30 0.21 5.21 7.94
CA LEU A 30 1.55 5.75 7.88
C LEU A 30 2.54 4.63 7.63
N HIS A 31 3.53 4.85 6.78
CA HIS A 31 4.65 3.93 6.59
C HIS A 31 5.85 4.65 5.99
N LEU A 32 7.04 4.08 6.15
CA LEU A 32 8.19 4.50 5.36
C LEU A 32 8.07 3.95 3.93
N CYS A 33 8.43 4.78 2.95
CA CYS A 33 8.27 4.47 1.55
C CYS A 33 8.90 3.12 1.19
N ALA A 34 8.10 2.26 0.56
CA ALA A 34 8.48 0.88 0.26
C ALA A 34 9.65 0.71 -0.73
N CYS A 35 10.07 1.77 -1.42
CA CYS A 35 11.28 1.75 -2.24
C CYS A 35 12.57 1.84 -1.43
N GLY A 36 12.50 2.12 -0.12
CA GLY A 36 13.66 2.22 0.77
C GLY A 36 14.22 3.63 0.95
N CYS A 37 13.64 4.65 0.31
CA CYS A 37 14.11 6.04 0.45
C CYS A 37 13.77 6.71 1.80
N LYS A 38 13.10 5.98 2.70
CA LYS A 38 12.73 6.42 4.07
C LYS A 38 11.83 7.66 4.15
N ASN A 39 11.25 8.13 3.04
CA ASN A 39 10.23 9.17 3.09
C ASN A 39 8.95 8.66 3.79
N LYS A 40 8.37 9.49 4.66
CA LYS A 40 7.10 9.20 5.33
C LYS A 40 5.95 9.31 4.33
N VAL A 41 5.23 8.21 4.14
CA VAL A 41 4.00 8.18 3.35
C VAL A 41 2.82 8.27 4.31
N VAL A 42 1.88 9.16 3.99
CA VAL A 42 0.61 9.30 4.70
C VAL A 42 -0.50 9.04 3.71
N ALA A 43 -1.32 8.02 3.97
CA ALA A 43 -2.53 7.77 3.18
C ALA A 43 -3.76 8.04 4.06
N ARG A 44 -4.54 9.04 3.67
CA ARG A 44 -5.80 9.40 4.35
C ARG A 44 -6.88 8.37 4.02
N LEU A 45 -7.57 7.90 5.05
CA LEU A 45 -8.66 6.95 4.95
C LEU A 45 -9.97 7.72 4.77
N SER A 46 -10.50 7.69 3.55
CA SER A 46 -11.77 8.34 3.22
C SER A 46 -12.41 7.67 2.00
N PRO A 47 -13.72 7.83 1.77
CA PRO A 47 -14.37 7.30 0.57
C PRO A 47 -13.78 7.83 -0.76
N LYS A 48 -13.11 8.98 -0.74
CA LYS A 48 -12.52 9.64 -1.92
C LYS A 48 -11.02 9.39 -2.08
N ASP A 49 -10.34 8.95 -1.01
CA ASP A 49 -8.90 8.72 -0.97
C ASP A 49 -8.60 7.21 -0.91
N TRP A 50 -7.93 6.75 0.16
CA TRP A 50 -7.61 5.35 0.36
C TRP A 50 -8.64 4.64 1.25
N LYS A 51 -8.87 3.37 0.92
CA LYS A 51 -9.61 2.39 1.70
C LYS A 51 -8.62 1.42 2.31
N LEU A 52 -8.75 1.20 3.60
CA LEU A 52 -8.09 0.12 4.31
C LEU A 52 -8.97 -1.13 4.27
N ILE A 53 -8.38 -2.27 3.96
CA ILE A 53 -8.99 -3.59 4.08
C ILE A 53 -8.11 -4.39 5.05
N PHE A 54 -8.71 -4.93 6.11
CA PHE A 54 -8.02 -5.71 7.11
C PHE A 54 -8.86 -6.94 7.45
N ASP A 55 -8.25 -8.12 7.40
CA ASP A 55 -8.90 -9.42 7.59
C ASP A 55 -8.49 -10.14 8.89
N GLY A 56 -7.74 -9.46 9.76
CA GLY A 56 -7.19 -10.03 10.99
C GLY A 56 -5.74 -10.51 10.84
N GLU A 57 -5.27 -10.80 9.62
CA GLU A 57 -3.90 -11.26 9.36
C GLU A 57 -3.06 -10.19 8.66
N GLY A 58 -3.64 -9.48 7.69
CA GLY A 58 -2.91 -8.43 7.00
C GLY A 58 -3.76 -7.33 6.39
N ALA A 59 -3.07 -6.24 6.10
CA ALA A 59 -3.68 -5.01 5.67
C ALA A 59 -3.44 -4.77 4.17
N SER A 60 -4.45 -4.26 3.49
CA SER A 60 -4.37 -3.80 2.10
C SER A 60 -4.84 -2.37 1.98
N LEU A 61 -4.28 -1.63 1.03
CA LEU A 61 -4.74 -0.29 0.66
C LEU A 61 -5.26 -0.27 -0.77
N PHE A 62 -6.38 0.42 -0.97
CA PHE A 62 -6.95 0.70 -2.28
C PHE A 62 -7.35 2.17 -2.41
N PRO A 63 -6.91 2.91 -3.44
CA PRO A 63 -6.07 2.47 -4.56
C PRO A 63 -4.60 2.28 -4.16
N SER A 64 -3.73 2.04 -5.14
CA SER A 64 -2.28 1.99 -4.96
C SER A 64 -1.71 3.27 -4.35
N ILE A 65 -0.53 3.18 -3.72
CA ILE A 65 0.24 4.34 -3.26
C ILE A 65 1.08 4.87 -4.41
N GLY A 66 0.84 6.12 -4.83
CA GLY A 66 1.65 6.84 -5.81
C GLY A 66 2.37 8.02 -5.17
N ASN A 67 3.70 7.97 -5.12
CA ASN A 67 4.54 8.99 -4.48
C ASN A 67 5.17 9.94 -5.51
N TRP A 68 4.35 10.53 -6.40
CA TRP A 68 4.82 11.38 -7.51
C TRP A 68 5.53 12.65 -7.06
N ASN A 69 5.20 13.14 -5.86
CA ASN A 69 5.82 14.31 -5.25
C ASN A 69 7.18 13.99 -4.59
N PHE A 70 7.57 12.71 -4.50
CA PHE A 70 8.88 12.32 -3.99
C PHE A 70 9.86 12.10 -5.14
N ASN A 71 11.15 12.34 -4.90
CA ASN A 71 12.21 12.10 -5.89
C ASN A 71 12.21 10.65 -6.43
N CYS A 72 11.85 9.68 -5.60
CA CYS A 72 11.80 8.27 -6.00
C CYS A 72 10.65 7.93 -6.95
N LYS A 73 9.60 8.77 -7.05
CA LYS A 73 8.39 8.57 -7.87
C LYS A 73 7.82 7.14 -7.79
N SER A 74 7.95 6.49 -6.64
CA SER A 74 7.57 5.09 -6.47
C SER A 74 6.06 4.91 -6.58
N HIS A 75 5.62 3.84 -7.23
CA HIS A 75 4.21 3.45 -7.34
C HIS A 75 4.07 1.98 -6.97
N TYR A 76 3.20 1.65 -6.02
CA TYR A 76 3.03 0.27 -5.55
C TYR A 76 1.67 0.01 -4.93
N TRP A 77 1.29 -1.28 -4.91
CA TRP A 77 0.21 -1.79 -4.09
C TRP A 77 0.72 -2.26 -2.74
N ILE A 78 -0.13 -2.16 -1.72
CA ILE A 78 -0.03 -2.94 -0.49
C ILE A 78 -1.24 -3.88 -0.47
N ARG A 79 -1.00 -5.19 -0.49
CA ARG A 79 -2.03 -6.24 -0.50
C ARG A 79 -1.69 -7.34 0.50
N ASN A 80 -2.51 -7.50 1.52
CA ASN A 80 -2.29 -8.43 2.62
C ASN A 80 -0.84 -8.32 3.17
N GLY A 81 -0.44 -7.08 3.48
CA GLY A 81 0.92 -6.69 3.89
C GLY A 81 1.95 -6.70 2.76
N SER A 82 1.73 -7.40 1.64
CA SER A 82 2.74 -7.53 0.58
C SER A 82 2.82 -6.28 -0.29
N VAL A 83 4.05 -5.83 -0.55
CA VAL A 83 4.30 -4.72 -1.49
C VAL A 83 4.51 -5.25 -2.90
N ILE A 84 3.71 -4.73 -3.84
CA ILE A 84 3.81 -5.08 -5.26
C ILE A 84 4.09 -3.79 -6.04
N ASN A 85 5.33 -3.64 -6.49
CA ASN A 85 5.74 -2.49 -7.29
C ASN A 85 4.98 -2.43 -8.61
N ILE A 86 4.59 -1.21 -8.98
CA ILE A 86 3.97 -0.90 -10.26
C ILE A 86 5.02 -0.13 -11.05
N PRO A 87 5.54 -0.69 -12.16
CA PRO A 87 6.47 0.06 -13.00
C PRO A 87 5.76 1.28 -13.57
N ASN A 88 6.42 2.43 -13.53
CA ASN A 88 5.96 3.65 -14.18
C ASN A 88 6.11 3.47 -15.69
N GLY A 89 5.04 3.01 -16.35
CA GLY A 89 4.99 2.74 -17.79
C GLY A 89 3.62 2.20 -18.20
N PRO A 90 3.29 2.13 -19.50
CA PRO A 90 2.01 1.61 -19.94
C PRO A 90 1.84 0.16 -19.43
N LEU A 91 0.70 -0.11 -18.79
CA LEU A 91 0.34 -1.45 -18.30
C LEU A 91 0.43 -2.43 -19.47
N LYS A 92 1.35 -3.39 -19.41
CA LYS A 92 1.35 -4.53 -20.35
C LYS A 92 0.01 -5.26 -20.18
N LYS A 93 -0.84 -5.24 -21.20
CA LYS A 93 -2.11 -5.97 -21.19
C LYS A 93 -1.85 -7.44 -20.85
N LYS A 94 -2.45 -7.93 -19.76
CA LYS A 94 -2.41 -9.36 -19.40
C LYS A 94 -3.13 -10.14 -20.51
N LYS A 95 -2.43 -11.04 -21.21
CA LYS A 95 -3.08 -11.98 -22.15
C LYS A 95 -4.01 -12.89 -21.34
N ARG A 96 -5.33 -12.86 -21.60
CA ARG A 96 -6.28 -13.83 -21.04
C ARG A 96 -5.92 -15.22 -21.59
N LYS A 97 -5.66 -16.20 -20.72
CA LYS A 97 -5.60 -17.62 -21.14
C LYS A 97 -7.03 -18.04 -21.50
N LYS A 98 -7.27 -18.38 -22.78
CA LYS A 98 -8.49 -19.08 -23.20
C LYS A 98 -8.33 -20.53 -22.73
N TYR A 99 -9.14 -20.94 -21.76
CA TYR A 99 -9.36 -22.36 -21.50
C TYR A 99 -10.35 -22.85 -22.56
N PHE A 100 -9.89 -23.74 -23.43
CA PHE A 100 -10.79 -24.51 -24.30
C PHE A 100 -11.37 -25.63 -23.44
N PHE A 101 -12.66 -25.53 -23.13
CA PHE A 101 -13.43 -26.69 -22.68
C PHE A 101 -13.70 -27.54 -23.92
N PHE A 102 -13.11 -28.73 -23.97
CA PHE A 102 -13.58 -29.79 -24.85
C PHE A 102 -14.83 -30.38 -24.19
N PHE A 103 -15.98 -30.20 -24.84
CA PHE A 103 -17.20 -30.94 -24.54
C PHE A 103 -17.11 -32.33 -25.12
#